data_AF-A0A6A4A3C7-F1
#
_entry.id   AF-A0A6A4A3C7-F1
#
_cell.length_a   1.000
_cell.length_b   1.000
_cell.length_c   1.000
_cell.angle_alpha   90.00
_cell.angle_beta   90.00
_cell.angle_gamma   90.00
#
_symmetry.space_group_name_H-M   'P 1'
#
loop_
_entity.id
_entity.type
_entity.pdbx_description
1 polymer ?
#
loop_
_entity_poly.entity_id
_entity_poly.type
_entity_poly.pdbx_seq_one_letter_code
_entity_poly.pdbx_strand_id
1 'polypeptide(L)'
;MLLAKRPFHHLNVSVLYKLIEKEPVKFPSKCGIHPDARSLILGLLEKDPNKRLGARQTSDILTHPFFKDVRWNLVLRKKITPPWVPAPMSMEEERMKSPDINFDKYLASKTASTGNIFSVIFPWKTPRSRHRRARSEMDYDSFGKFSYVSDTTNSFLVDEDEMIDAAFTGRRSIQLHTLAGEA
;
A
#
# COMPACT_ATOMS: atom_id res chain seq x y z
N MET A 1 2.13 -6.65 -12.74
CA MET A 1 0.89 -6.52 -13.54
C MET A 1 1.14 -6.84 -15.00
N LEU A 2 1.87 -6.01 -15.76
CA LEU A 2 2.03 -6.20 -17.22
C LEU A 2 2.75 -7.49 -17.67
N LEU A 3 3.76 -7.95 -16.91
CA LEU A 3 4.52 -9.17 -17.23
C LEU A 3 4.19 -10.37 -16.33
N ALA A 4 3.40 -10.14 -15.28
CA ALA A 4 3.22 -11.08 -14.16
C ALA A 4 4.52 -11.67 -13.56
N LYS A 5 5.67 -11.03 -13.80
CA LYS A 5 7.00 -11.44 -13.32
C LYS A 5 7.71 -10.28 -12.62
N ARG A 6 8.63 -10.63 -11.72
CA ARG A 6 9.48 -9.65 -11.03
C ARG A 6 10.52 -9.12 -12.03
N PRO A 7 10.81 -7.80 -12.06
CA PRO A 7 11.84 -7.23 -12.92
C PRO A 7 13.26 -7.77 -12.63
N PHE A 8 13.54 -8.08 -11.36
CA PHE A 8 14.80 -8.68 -10.91
C PHE A 8 14.49 -9.98 -10.15
N HIS A 9 15.25 -11.03 -10.43
CA HIS A 9 15.08 -12.32 -9.78
C HIS A 9 16.40 -13.08 -9.72
N HIS A 10 16.72 -13.60 -8.54
CA HIS A 10 17.88 -14.47 -8.33
C HIS A 10 17.64 -15.34 -7.09
N LEU A 11 18.18 -16.56 -7.05
CA LEU A 11 18.03 -17.48 -5.91
C LEU A 11 18.80 -16.99 -4.68
N ASN A 12 20.01 -16.48 -4.89
CA ASN A 12 20.82 -15.84 -3.86
C ASN A 12 20.38 -14.37 -3.67
N VAL A 13 19.95 -14.04 -2.45
CA VAL A 13 19.45 -12.71 -2.05
C VAL A 13 20.51 -11.61 -2.18
N SER A 14 21.76 -11.91 -1.84
CA SER A 14 22.86 -10.93 -1.96
C SER A 14 23.12 -10.55 -3.42
N VAL A 15 22.99 -11.51 -4.34
CA VAL A 15 23.07 -11.22 -5.78
C VAL A 15 21.85 -10.43 -6.22
N LEU A 16 20.64 -10.81 -5.78
CA LEU A 16 19.41 -10.07 -6.09
C LEU A 16 19.53 -8.58 -5.73
N TYR A 17 20.07 -8.24 -4.56
CA TYR A 17 20.29 -6.85 -4.17
C TYR A 17 21.25 -6.12 -5.10
N LYS A 18 22.34 -6.77 -5.53
CA LYS A 18 23.27 -6.19 -6.52
C LYS A 18 22.57 -5.93 -7.86
N LEU A 19 21.68 -6.82 -8.30
CA LEU A 19 20.90 -6.61 -9.54
C LEU A 19 19.94 -5.43 -9.38
N ILE A 20 19.24 -5.32 -8.25
CA ILE A 20 18.34 -4.21 -7.96
C ILE A 20 19.11 -2.89 -7.89
N GLU A 21 20.31 -2.87 -7.32
CA GLU A 21 21.13 -1.67 -7.18
C GLU A 21 21.71 -1.22 -8.53
N LYS A 22 22.28 -2.14 -9.31
CA LYS A 22 23.17 -1.79 -10.44
C LYS A 22 22.64 -2.15 -11.80
N GLU A 23 21.85 -3.23 -11.93
CA GLU A 23 21.48 -3.74 -13.24
C GLU A 23 20.28 -2.98 -13.83
N PRO A 24 20.34 -2.53 -15.10
CA PRO A 24 19.19 -1.95 -15.78
C PRO A 24 18.11 -3.01 -16.02
N VAL A 25 16.85 -2.58 -16.07
CA VAL A 25 15.71 -3.48 -16.28
C VAL A 25 15.75 -4.03 -17.71
N LYS A 26 15.71 -5.36 -17.84
CA LYS A 26 15.71 -6.06 -19.12
C LYS A 26 14.30 -6.52 -19.48
N PHE A 27 13.88 -6.25 -20.71
CA PHE A 27 12.62 -6.71 -21.27
C PHE A 27 12.89 -7.89 -22.22
N PRO A 28 12.15 -9.01 -22.12
CA PRO A 28 12.30 -10.13 -23.05
C PRO A 28 11.97 -9.70 -24.49
N SER A 29 12.80 -10.05 -25.47
CA SER A 29 12.65 -9.60 -26.87
C SER A 29 11.33 -10.03 -27.52
N LYS A 30 10.73 -11.14 -27.06
CA LYS A 30 9.43 -11.64 -27.55
C LYS A 30 8.23 -11.00 -26.85
N CYS A 31 8.46 -10.06 -25.93
CA CYS A 31 7.38 -9.46 -25.17
C CYS A 31 6.80 -8.26 -25.91
N GLY A 32 5.54 -8.38 -26.36
CA GLY A 32 4.78 -7.32 -27.02
C GLY A 32 4.30 -6.21 -26.08
N ILE A 33 5.17 -5.71 -25.19
CA ILE A 33 4.84 -4.56 -24.35
C ILE A 33 4.80 -3.30 -25.21
N HIS A 34 3.74 -2.51 -25.02
CA HIS A 34 3.62 -1.19 -25.65
C HIS A 34 4.80 -0.28 -25.28
N PRO A 35 5.40 0.48 -26.21
CA PRO A 35 6.56 1.32 -25.95
C PRO A 35 6.34 2.31 -24.80
N ASP A 36 5.14 2.91 -24.71
CA ASP A 36 4.80 3.82 -23.60
C ASP A 36 4.85 3.12 -22.23
N ALA A 37 4.39 1.88 -22.15
CA ALA A 37 4.47 1.10 -20.91
C ALA A 37 5.93 0.77 -20.55
N ARG A 38 6.75 0.47 -21.56
CA ARG A 38 8.19 0.24 -21.37
C ARG A 38 8.91 1.50 -20.86
N SER A 39 8.62 2.66 -21.46
CA SER A 39 9.14 3.96 -21.04
C SER A 39 8.78 4.27 -19.59
N LEU A 40 7.51 4.06 -19.22
CA LEU A 40 7.03 4.28 -17.86
C LEU A 40 7.81 3.40 -16.85
N ILE A 41 7.93 2.10 -17.12
CA ILE A 41 8.63 1.15 -16.24
C ILE A 41 10.11 1.55 -16.08
N LEU A 42 10.78 1.95 -17.16
CA LEU A 42 12.17 2.39 -17.12
C LEU A 42 12.33 3.65 -16.26
N GLY A 43 11.46 4.65 -16.44
CA GLY A 43 11.50 5.89 -15.66
C GLY A 43 11.23 5.67 -14.16
N LEU A 44 10.30 4.76 -13.81
CA LEU A 44 9.99 4.43 -12.41
C LEU A 44 11.08 3.59 -11.74
N LEU A 45 11.78 2.74 -12.50
CA LEU A 45 12.86 1.87 -12.03
C LEU A 45 14.25 2.47 -12.26
N GLU A 46 14.33 3.78 -12.45
CA GLU A 46 15.56 4.55 -12.50
C GLU A 46 16.33 4.41 -11.17
N LYS A 47 17.64 4.19 -11.27
CA LYS A 47 18.48 3.89 -10.11
C LYS A 47 18.74 5.14 -9.28
N ASP A 48 19.03 6.24 -9.96
CA ASP A 48 19.19 7.54 -9.32
C ASP A 48 17.81 8.07 -8.87
N PRO A 49 17.56 8.20 -7.55
CA PRO A 49 16.27 8.64 -7.05
C PRO A 49 15.90 10.05 -7.53
N ASN A 50 16.87 10.92 -7.84
CA ASN A 50 16.59 12.29 -8.29
C ASN A 50 16.16 12.35 -9.75
N LYS A 51 16.57 11.37 -10.56
CA LYS A 51 16.19 11.24 -11.98
C LYS A 51 14.96 10.36 -12.18
N ARG A 52 14.52 9.68 -11.12
CA ARG A 52 13.35 8.81 -11.16
C ARG A 52 12.11 9.59 -11.53
N LEU A 53 11.31 9.02 -12.42
CA LEU A 53 10.04 9.61 -12.82
C LEU A 53 9.16 9.84 -11.58
N GLY A 54 8.67 11.06 -11.42
CA GLY A 54 7.87 11.48 -10.26
C GLY A 54 8.68 11.98 -9.06
N ALA A 55 10.01 11.99 -9.12
CA ALA A 55 10.85 12.50 -8.02
C ALA A 55 10.71 14.01 -7.82
N ARG A 56 10.47 14.76 -8.90
CA ARG A 56 10.31 16.22 -8.86
C ARG A 56 8.86 16.59 -8.60
N GLN A 57 7.94 16.03 -9.39
CA GLN A 57 6.51 16.31 -9.28
C GLN A 57 5.70 15.06 -9.63
N THR A 58 4.55 14.88 -8.96
CA THR A 58 3.62 13.79 -9.26
C THR A 58 3.04 13.90 -10.67
N SER A 59 2.89 15.14 -11.18
CA SER A 59 2.45 15.45 -12.54
C SER A 59 3.24 14.70 -13.61
N ASP A 60 4.55 14.52 -13.44
CA ASP A 60 5.43 13.79 -14.37
C ASP A 60 4.91 12.37 -14.68
N ILE A 61 4.34 11.70 -13.67
CA ILE A 61 3.75 10.37 -13.82
C ILE A 61 2.37 10.48 -14.49
N LEU A 62 1.55 11.43 -14.03
CA LEU A 62 0.17 11.59 -14.49
C LEU A 62 0.06 11.99 -15.96
N THR A 63 1.02 12.77 -16.46
CA THR A 63 1.07 13.23 -17.87
C THR A 63 1.86 12.27 -18.78
N HIS A 64 2.39 11.16 -18.24
CA HIS A 64 3.15 10.22 -19.05
C HIS A 64 2.27 9.61 -20.17
N PRO A 65 2.78 9.40 -21.40
CA PRO A 65 1.99 8.89 -22.54
C PRO A 65 1.21 7.60 -22.26
N PHE A 66 1.70 6.76 -21.35
CA PHE A 66 1.00 5.55 -20.89
C PHE A 66 -0.39 5.85 -20.31
N PHE A 67 -0.59 7.02 -19.70
CA PHE A 67 -1.85 7.45 -19.10
C PHE A 67 -2.59 8.50 -19.92
N LYS A 68 -2.24 8.71 -21.20
CA LYS A 68 -2.83 9.76 -22.06
C LYS A 68 -4.36 9.69 -22.16
N ASP A 69 -4.92 8.49 -22.09
CA ASP A 69 -6.37 8.25 -22.21
C ASP A 69 -7.09 8.29 -20.85
N VAL A 70 -6.36 8.53 -19.76
CA VAL A 70 -6.90 8.54 -18.39
C VAL A 70 -7.34 9.96 -18.01
N ARG A 71 -8.64 10.09 -17.73
CA ARG A 71 -9.22 11.31 -17.16
C ARG A 71 -9.20 11.25 -15.63
N TRP A 72 -8.09 11.69 -15.03
CA TRP A 72 -7.82 11.60 -13.59
C TRP A 72 -8.92 12.22 -12.71
N ASN A 73 -9.52 13.33 -13.15
CA ASN A 73 -10.66 13.96 -12.49
C ASN A 73 -11.88 13.02 -12.37
N LEU A 74 -12.16 12.21 -13.40
CA LEU A 74 -13.26 11.25 -13.37
C LEU A 74 -12.91 10.00 -12.55
N VAL A 75 -11.63 9.60 -12.56
CA VAL A 75 -11.14 8.48 -11.72
C VAL A 75 -11.38 8.80 -10.24
N LEU A 76 -10.99 10.00 -9.81
CA LEU A 76 -11.11 10.42 -8.41
C LEU A 76 -12.57 10.51 -7.94
N ARG A 77 -13.42 11.10 -8.78
CA ARG A 77 -14.88 11.15 -8.59
C ARG A 77 -15.58 9.79 -8.70
N LYS A 78 -14.83 8.70 -8.91
CA LYS A 78 -15.33 7.33 -9.14
C LYS A 78 -16.36 7.24 -10.27
N LYS A 79 -16.23 8.12 -11.29
CA LYS A 79 -17.13 8.21 -12.45
C LYS A 79 -16.73 7.31 -13.62
N ILE A 80 -15.55 6.70 -13.55
CA ILE A 80 -15.10 5.71 -14.53
C ILE A 80 -15.46 4.32 -14.03
N THR A 81 -16.20 3.57 -14.83
CA THR A 81 -16.48 2.15 -14.54
C THR A 81 -15.16 1.37 -14.59
N PRO A 82 -14.80 0.64 -13.52
CA PRO A 82 -13.57 -0.14 -13.52
C PRO A 82 -13.66 -1.28 -14.55
N PRO A 83 -12.54 -1.70 -15.16
CA PRO A 83 -12.53 -2.74 -16.18
C PRO A 83 -12.94 -4.12 -15.64
N TRP A 84 -12.86 -4.30 -14.32
CA TRP A 84 -13.33 -5.49 -13.63
C TRP A 84 -14.12 -5.08 -12.40
N VAL A 85 -15.36 -5.56 -12.33
CA VAL A 85 -16.23 -5.43 -11.16
C VAL A 85 -16.39 -6.84 -10.58
N PRO A 86 -15.92 -7.11 -9.35
CA PRO A 86 -16.18 -8.39 -8.72
C PRO A 86 -17.68 -8.61 -8.60
N ALA A 87 -18.14 -9.84 -8.85
CA ALA A 87 -19.53 -10.20 -8.55
C ALA A 87 -19.81 -9.94 -7.06
N PRO A 88 -21.00 -9.44 -6.69
CA PRO A 88 -21.39 -9.33 -5.29
C PRO A 88 -21.49 -10.74 -4.72
N MET A 89 -20.42 -11.22 -4.09
CA MET A 89 -20.43 -12.52 -3.43
C MET A 89 -21.07 -12.34 -2.07
N SER A 90 -22.05 -13.17 -1.74
CA SER A 90 -22.41 -13.32 -0.33
C SER A 90 -21.21 -13.94 0.41
N MET A 91 -21.03 -13.61 1.68
CA MET A 91 -19.98 -14.22 2.51
C MET A 91 -20.02 -15.76 2.46
N GLU A 92 -21.20 -16.34 2.26
CA GLU A 92 -21.42 -17.78 2.15
C GLU A 92 -20.92 -18.36 0.81
N GLU A 93 -21.06 -17.61 -0.28
CA GLU A 93 -20.61 -18.02 -1.61
C GLU A 93 -19.08 -17.99 -1.77
N GLU A 94 -18.39 -17.04 -1.14
CA GLU A 94 -16.91 -17.05 -1.06
C GLU A 94 -16.38 -18.31 -0.37
N ARG A 95 -17.09 -18.76 0.67
CA ARG A 95 -16.73 -19.95 1.44
C ARG A 95 -16.89 -21.24 0.63
N MET A 96 -17.86 -21.29 -0.29
CA MET A 96 -18.12 -22.47 -1.12
C MET A 96 -17.24 -22.58 -2.37
N LYS A 97 -16.81 -21.46 -2.98
CA LYS A 97 -16.04 -21.47 -4.25
C LYS A 97 -14.59 -21.94 -4.14
N SER A 98 -14.04 -22.00 -2.93
CA SER A 98 -12.64 -22.40 -2.70
C SER A 98 -12.53 -23.33 -1.48
N PRO A 99 -13.00 -24.59 -1.57
CA PRO A 99 -12.94 -25.55 -0.47
C PRO A 99 -11.50 -25.88 -0.04
N ASP A 100 -10.52 -25.69 -0.93
CA ASP A 100 -9.09 -25.93 -0.66
C ASP A 100 -8.40 -24.75 0.04
N ILE A 101 -8.95 -23.54 -0.08
CA ILE A 101 -8.49 -22.38 0.68
C ILE A 101 -9.30 -22.36 1.95
N ASN A 102 -8.85 -23.13 2.94
CA ASN A 102 -9.38 -23.03 4.29
C ASN A 102 -8.99 -21.64 4.84
N PHE A 103 -9.84 -20.66 4.54
CA PHE A 103 -9.67 -19.27 4.93
C PHE A 103 -9.60 -19.16 6.46
N ASP A 104 -10.35 -20.01 7.17
CA ASP A 104 -10.28 -20.17 8.62
C ASP A 104 -8.89 -20.63 9.06
N LYS A 105 -8.22 -21.54 8.35
CA LYS A 105 -6.81 -21.92 8.60
C LYS A 105 -5.84 -20.80 8.24
N TYR A 106 -6.08 -20.01 7.19
CA TYR A 106 -5.24 -18.86 6.83
C TYR A 106 -5.31 -17.76 7.90
N LEU A 107 -6.50 -17.50 8.43
CA LEU A 107 -6.74 -16.56 9.53
C LEU A 107 -6.24 -17.13 10.87
N ALA A 108 -6.60 -18.37 11.21
CA ALA A 108 -6.21 -19.05 12.45
C ALA A 108 -4.71 -19.37 12.52
N SER A 109 -4.02 -19.61 11.40
CA SER A 109 -2.55 -19.77 11.41
C SER A 109 -1.82 -18.48 11.82
N LYS A 110 -2.51 -17.33 11.82
CA LYS A 110 -2.03 -16.09 12.43
C LYS A 110 -2.55 -15.85 13.86
N THR A 111 -3.55 -16.61 14.34
CA THR A 111 -4.27 -16.23 15.57
C THR A 111 -4.71 -17.36 16.51
N ALA A 112 -4.48 -18.66 16.26
CA ALA A 112 -5.01 -19.68 17.17
C ALA A 112 -4.23 -21.00 17.25
N SER A 113 -3.53 -21.14 18.37
CA SER A 113 -3.45 -22.34 19.23
C SER A 113 -3.32 -21.75 20.65
N THR A 114 -4.17 -21.94 21.65
CA THR A 114 -5.21 -22.93 21.97
C THR A 114 -6.00 -22.35 23.16
N GLY A 115 -7.34 -22.47 23.21
CA GLY A 115 -8.14 -22.42 24.46
C GLY A 115 -8.30 -21.08 25.21
N ASN A 116 -9.51 -20.83 25.71
CA ASN A 116 -9.93 -19.68 26.55
C ASN A 116 -10.06 -18.32 25.83
N ILE A 117 -11.01 -18.26 24.91
CA ILE A 117 -11.27 -17.13 24.01
C ILE A 117 -11.61 -15.81 24.76
N PHE A 118 -12.15 -15.83 25.98
CA PHE A 118 -12.43 -14.59 26.74
C PHE A 118 -11.20 -13.93 27.41
N SER A 119 -10.10 -14.66 27.66
CA SER A 119 -8.82 -14.04 28.07
C SER A 119 -7.96 -13.58 26.89
N VAL A 120 -8.41 -13.90 25.67
CA VAL A 120 -7.76 -13.58 24.39
C VAL A 120 -8.37 -12.31 23.76
N ILE A 121 -9.66 -12.03 24.02
CA ILE A 121 -10.36 -10.84 23.50
C ILE A 121 -10.00 -9.55 24.28
N PHE A 122 -9.68 -9.64 25.58
CA PHE A 122 -9.23 -8.50 26.41
C PHE A 122 -7.87 -8.77 27.07
N PRO A 123 -6.72 -8.51 26.39
CA PRO A 123 -5.40 -8.90 26.92
C PRO A 123 -4.83 -7.96 27.99
N TRP A 124 -5.43 -6.77 28.20
CA TRP A 124 -4.94 -5.79 29.18
C TRP A 124 -5.04 -6.26 30.65
N LYS A 125 -5.86 -7.27 30.98
CA LYS A 125 -5.95 -7.84 32.34
C LYS A 125 -5.29 -9.22 32.49
N THR A 126 -4.28 -9.56 31.70
CA THR A 126 -3.38 -10.66 32.08
C THR A 126 -2.18 -10.12 32.85
N PRO A 127 -1.93 -10.57 34.10
CA PRO A 127 -0.73 -10.20 34.83
C PRO A 127 0.47 -10.74 34.05
N ARG A 128 1.31 -9.83 33.55
CA ARG A 128 2.57 -10.17 32.90
C ARG A 128 3.46 -10.86 33.93
N SER A 129 3.40 -12.19 34.02
CA SER A 129 4.43 -12.94 34.73
C SER A 129 5.66 -13.00 33.83
N ARG A 130 6.60 -12.08 34.08
CA ARG A 130 7.98 -12.20 33.63
C ARG A 130 8.87 -11.87 34.81
N HIS A 131 9.89 -12.71 34.99
CA HIS A 131 11.08 -12.52 35.80
C HIS A 131 11.19 -11.17 36.50
N ARG A 132 11.20 -11.25 37.83
CA ARG A 132 11.55 -10.20 38.78
C ARG A 132 12.99 -9.72 38.54
N ARG A 133 13.23 -8.97 37.47
CA ARG A 133 14.30 -7.96 37.42
C ARG A 133 13.61 -6.63 37.64
N ALA A 134 14.14 -5.86 38.60
CA ALA A 134 13.64 -4.54 38.95
C ALA A 134 13.40 -3.72 37.67
N ARG A 135 12.14 -3.35 37.46
CA ARG A 135 11.65 -2.59 36.33
C ARG A 135 12.09 -1.14 36.57
N SER A 136 13.13 -0.67 35.88
CA SER A 136 13.36 0.76 35.71
C SER A 136 12.11 1.38 35.07
N GLU A 137 11.78 2.62 35.41
CA GLU A 137 10.64 3.41 34.88
C GLU A 137 10.30 3.01 33.44
N MET A 138 9.15 2.35 33.28
CA MET A 138 8.65 1.99 31.97
C MET A 138 7.88 3.20 31.46
N ASP A 139 8.32 3.76 30.34
CA ASP A 139 7.72 4.94 29.71
C ASP A 139 6.29 4.63 29.26
N TYR A 140 5.31 5.00 30.09
CA TYR A 140 3.88 4.70 29.87
C TYR A 140 3.28 5.55 28.75
N ASP A 141 4.01 6.53 28.22
CA ASP A 141 3.53 7.44 27.17
C ASP A 141 3.84 6.96 25.74
N SER A 142 4.54 5.83 25.58
CA SER A 142 4.97 5.31 24.27
C SER A 142 3.83 5.10 23.24
N PHE A 143 2.58 4.95 23.73
CA PHE A 143 1.37 4.83 22.90
C PHE A 143 0.25 5.79 23.31
N GLY A 144 0.54 6.84 24.09
CA GLY A 144 -0.47 7.77 24.64
C GLY A 144 -1.32 8.46 23.56
N LYS A 145 -0.76 8.65 22.36
CA LYS A 145 -1.41 9.27 21.19
C LYS A 145 -1.87 8.26 20.12
N PHE A 146 -2.01 6.98 20.46
CA PHE A 146 -2.41 5.95 19.50
C PHE A 146 -3.91 5.99 19.14
N SER A 147 -4.76 6.40 20.09
CA SER A 147 -6.20 6.44 19.88
C SER A 147 -6.59 7.59 18.93
N TYR A 148 -7.26 7.25 17.82
CA TYR A 148 -7.81 8.19 16.85
C TYR A 148 -9.25 7.81 16.52
N VAL A 149 -10.13 8.80 16.42
CA VAL A 149 -11.51 8.66 15.94
C VAL A 149 -11.69 9.71 14.84
N SER A 150 -12.17 9.30 13.67
CA SER A 150 -12.47 10.26 12.60
C SER A 150 -13.81 10.95 12.86
N ASP A 151 -13.81 12.29 12.92
CA ASP A 151 -15.03 13.08 13.16
C ASP A 151 -16.02 13.06 11.98
N THR A 152 -15.53 12.75 10.78
CA THR A 152 -16.36 12.67 9.58
C THR A 152 -16.90 11.26 9.36
N THR A 153 -18.24 11.13 9.35
CA THR A 153 -18.95 9.96 8.80
C THR A 153 -18.68 9.77 7.31
N ASN A 154 -18.27 10.84 6.62
CA ASN A 154 -17.63 10.83 5.31
C ASN A 154 -16.12 11.00 5.47
N SER A 155 -15.43 9.99 6.00
CA SER A 155 -13.94 9.93 6.08
C SER A 155 -13.22 9.96 4.71
N PHE A 156 -13.95 10.28 3.64
CA PHE A 156 -13.50 10.46 2.27
C PHE A 156 -13.40 11.93 1.83
N LEU A 157 -13.64 12.91 2.72
CA LEU A 157 -13.51 14.34 2.39
C LEU A 157 -12.04 14.80 2.35
N VAL A 158 -11.25 14.18 1.49
CA VAL A 158 -10.19 14.90 0.79
C VAL A 158 -10.92 15.63 -0.33
N ASP A 159 -10.83 16.97 -0.40
CA ASP A 159 -11.39 17.69 -1.54
C ASP A 159 -10.72 17.17 -2.81
N GLU A 160 -11.50 16.50 -3.66
CA GLU A 160 -10.99 15.84 -4.86
C GLU A 160 -10.34 16.85 -5.80
N ASP A 161 -10.84 18.08 -5.83
CA ASP A 161 -10.31 19.16 -6.65
C ASP A 161 -8.98 19.68 -6.07
N GLU A 162 -8.86 19.78 -4.75
CA GLU A 162 -7.60 20.10 -4.07
C GLU A 162 -6.54 19.02 -4.30
N MET A 163 -6.93 17.74 -4.28
CA MET A 163 -5.98 16.64 -4.51
C MET A 163 -5.47 16.61 -5.95
N ILE A 164 -6.33 16.92 -6.92
CA ILE A 164 -5.91 17.08 -8.33
C ILE A 164 -4.95 18.25 -8.44
N ASP A 165 -5.32 19.41 -7.87
CA ASP A 165 -4.47 20.60 -7.93
C ASP A 165 -3.12 20.34 -7.27
N ALA A 166 -3.09 19.71 -6.10
CA ALA A 166 -1.87 19.30 -5.41
C ALA A 166 -1.00 18.37 -6.26
N ALA A 167 -1.60 17.40 -6.94
CA ALA A 167 -0.88 16.45 -7.78
C ALA A 167 -0.27 17.11 -9.03
N PHE A 168 -0.91 18.13 -9.60
CA PHE A 168 -0.42 18.85 -10.78
C PHE A 168 0.48 20.04 -10.47
N THR A 169 0.28 20.71 -9.33
CA THR A 169 1.04 21.90 -8.92
C THR A 169 2.20 21.58 -7.99
N GLY A 170 2.25 20.37 -7.42
CA GLY A 170 3.24 19.98 -6.43
C GLY A 170 3.05 20.65 -5.06
N ARG A 171 1.97 21.41 -4.86
CA ARG A 171 1.59 21.93 -3.54
C ARG A 171 1.18 20.76 -2.64
N ARG A 172 1.69 20.71 -1.41
CA ARG A 172 1.18 19.75 -0.42
C ARG A 172 -0.28 20.11 -0.12
N SER A 173 -1.15 19.11 -0.06
CA SER A 173 -2.53 19.31 0.37
C SER A 173 -2.56 19.97 1.76
N ILE A 174 -3.44 20.95 1.91
CA ILE A 174 -3.60 21.83 3.06
C ILE A 174 -3.91 21.01 4.32
N GLN A 175 -4.53 19.83 4.17
CA GLN A 175 -4.81 18.89 5.25
C GLN A 175 -3.56 18.41 6.01
N LEU A 176 -2.38 18.40 5.38
CA LEU A 176 -1.12 18.07 6.08
C LEU A 176 -0.55 19.24 6.90
N HIS A 177 -0.94 20.49 6.60
CA HIS A 177 -0.47 21.66 7.33
C HIS A 177 -1.11 21.74 8.72
N THR A 178 -2.36 21.29 8.87
CA THR A 178 -3.08 21.27 10.15
C THR A 178 -2.46 20.29 11.15
N LEU A 179 -1.87 19.19 10.69
CA LEU A 179 -1.17 18.21 11.53
C LEU A 179 0.29 18.60 11.86
N ALA A 180 0.89 19.49 11.06
CA ALA A 180 2.27 19.94 11.27
C ALA A 180 2.38 21.15 12.21
N GLY A 181 1.27 21.86 12.46
CA GLY A 181 1.24 23.06 13.31
C GLY A 181 0.92 22.80 14.80
N GLU A 182 0.55 21.58 15.18
CA GLU A 182 0.16 21.21 16.55
C GLU A 182 1.16 20.25 17.25
N ALA A 183 2.38 20.13 16.71
CA ALA A 183 3.47 19.35 17.32
C ALA A 183 4.45 20.23 18.11
#